data_AF-A0A8D2JDI1-F1
#
_entry.id   AF-A0A8D2JDI1-F1
#
_cell.length_a   1.000
_cell.length_b   1.000
_cell.length_c   1.000
_cell.angle_alpha   90.00
_cell.angle_beta   90.00
_cell.angle_gamma   90.00
#
_symmetry.space_group_name_H-M   'P 1'
#
loop_
_entity.id
_entity.type
_entity.pdbx_description
1 polymer ?
#
loop_
_entity_poly.entity_id
_entity_poly.type
_entity_poly.pdbx_seq_one_letter_code
_entity_poly.pdbx_strand_id
1 'polypeptide(L)'
;MVKRRAAKKAARSKQERKICSPRLFASKILRQMPKVRMEAKARGLVKSLLTDLYQQVATEVEALSQKEESPPISCTDVQNALKGAMEKELAKHTAAEPISSECA
;
A
#
# COMPACT_ATOMS: atom_id res chain seq x y z
N MET A 1 16.15 -54.92 14.44
CA MET A 1 16.30 -53.62 13.75
C MET A 1 15.48 -52.56 14.47
N VAL A 2 16.13 -51.49 14.92
CA VAL A 2 15.55 -50.34 15.64
C VAL A 2 15.18 -49.26 14.62
N LYS A 3 13.97 -48.66 14.70
CA LYS A 3 13.84 -47.20 14.88
C LYS A 3 12.41 -46.74 15.19
N ARG A 4 12.29 -46.08 16.35
CA ARG A 4 11.19 -45.20 16.77
C ARG A 4 11.10 -43.96 15.87
N ARG A 5 9.88 -43.47 15.62
CA ARG A 5 9.59 -42.04 15.35
C ARG A 5 8.30 -41.68 16.11
N ALA A 6 8.40 -41.36 17.40
CA ALA A 6 8.62 -40.01 17.93
C ALA A 6 7.50 -39.03 17.57
N ALA A 7 6.50 -38.95 18.44
CA ALA A 7 5.70 -37.74 18.62
C ALA A 7 6.65 -36.58 18.96
N LYS A 8 6.57 -35.45 18.24
CA LYS A 8 7.13 -34.19 18.74
C LYS A 8 6.45 -32.97 18.15
N LYS A 9 5.85 -32.24 19.10
CA LYS A 9 5.65 -30.80 19.14
C LYS A 9 4.57 -30.22 18.23
N ALA A 10 3.40 -30.06 18.85
CA ALA A 10 2.85 -28.74 19.10
C ALA A 10 3.95 -27.66 19.08
N ALA A 11 4.08 -26.99 17.94
CA ALA A 11 4.83 -25.77 17.81
C ALA A 11 3.81 -24.68 17.54
N ARG A 12 3.28 -24.15 18.65
CA ARG A 12 3.08 -22.73 18.91
C ARG A 12 2.58 -21.93 17.72
N SER A 13 1.33 -21.49 17.81
CA SER A 13 0.97 -20.06 17.77
C SER A 13 2.15 -19.13 17.43
N LYS A 14 2.64 -19.17 16.20
CA LYS A 14 3.38 -18.06 15.64
C LYS A 14 2.26 -17.20 15.11
N GLN A 15 1.74 -16.38 16.01
CA GLN A 15 1.22 -15.06 15.67
C GLN A 15 2.30 -14.46 14.77
N GLU A 16 2.17 -14.75 13.48
CA GLU A 16 3.01 -14.23 12.43
C GLU A 16 2.82 -12.75 12.62
N ARG A 17 3.85 -12.09 13.20
CA ARG A 17 3.85 -10.64 13.34
C ARG A 17 3.54 -10.20 11.92
N LYS A 18 2.33 -9.67 11.72
CA LYS A 18 1.88 -9.19 10.43
C LYS A 18 2.78 -8.00 10.16
N ILE A 19 3.97 -8.27 9.64
CA ILE A 19 4.87 -7.26 9.12
C ILE A 19 4.02 -6.65 8.02
N CYS A 20 3.54 -5.43 8.26
CA CYS A 20 2.76 -4.65 7.31
C CYS A 20 3.67 -4.27 6.15
N SER A 21 4.12 -5.26 5.38
CA SER A 21 4.80 -5.02 4.13
C SER A 21 3.75 -4.53 3.13
N PRO A 22 4.07 -3.53 2.30
CA PRO A 22 3.17 -3.05 1.25
C PRO A 22 2.64 -4.19 0.35
N ARG A 23 3.45 -5.25 0.16
CA ARG A 23 3.07 -6.47 -0.58
C ARG A 23 1.86 -7.21 0.04
N LEU A 24 1.73 -7.22 1.36
CA LEU A 24 0.62 -7.85 2.08
C LEU A 24 -0.69 -7.06 1.92
N PHE A 25 -0.60 -5.73 1.79
CA PHE A 25 -1.77 -4.87 1.55
C PHE A 25 -2.22 -4.89 0.09
N ALA A 26 -1.30 -4.92 -0.87
CA ALA A 26 -1.63 -4.98 -2.29
C ALA A 26 -2.55 -6.18 -2.62
N SER A 27 -2.23 -7.37 -2.11
CA SER A 27 -3.05 -8.58 -2.32
C SER A 27 -4.40 -8.58 -1.60
N LYS A 28 -4.60 -7.70 -0.60
CA LYS A 28 -5.90 -7.49 0.05
C LYS A 28 -6.76 -6.50 -0.71
N ILE A 29 -6.18 -5.38 -1.14
CA ILE A 29 -6.88 -4.35 -1.93
C ILE A 29 -7.38 -4.95 -3.25
N LEU A 30 -6.56 -5.77 -3.92
CA LEU A 30 -6.95 -6.46 -5.16
C LEU A 30 -8.10 -7.46 -4.97
N ARG A 31 -8.29 -8.00 -3.75
CA ARG A 31 -9.43 -8.87 -3.41
C ARG A 31 -10.69 -8.08 -3.05
N GLN A 32 -10.55 -6.83 -2.63
CA GLN A 32 -11.65 -5.92 -2.28
C GLN A 32 -12.22 -5.21 -3.51
N MET A 33 -11.47 -5.09 -4.60
CA MET A 33 -12.03 -4.69 -5.89
C MET A 33 -13.01 -5.80 -6.35
N PRO A 34 -14.21 -5.44 -6.85
CA PRO A 34 -15.19 -6.41 -7.33
C PRO A 34 -14.53 -7.35 -8.36
N LYS A 35 -15.08 -8.55 -8.56
CA LYS A 35 -14.53 -9.62 -9.43
C LYS A 35 -14.46 -9.19 -10.92
N VAL A 36 -13.73 -8.14 -11.23
CA VAL A 36 -13.43 -7.68 -12.57
C VAL A 36 -12.28 -8.54 -13.04
N ARG A 37 -12.42 -9.16 -14.22
CA ARG A 37 -11.27 -9.69 -14.96
C ARG A 37 -10.42 -8.50 -15.41
N MET A 38 -9.68 -7.90 -14.49
CA MET A 38 -8.75 -6.82 -14.80
C MET A 38 -7.68 -7.37 -15.72
N GLU A 39 -7.37 -6.64 -16.79
CA GLU A 39 -6.25 -6.99 -17.66
C GLU A 39 -4.94 -6.98 -16.88
N ALA A 40 -3.94 -7.74 -17.33
CA ALA A 40 -2.62 -7.76 -16.71
C ALA A 40 -2.00 -6.35 -16.63
N LYS A 41 -2.27 -5.52 -17.64
CA LYS A 41 -1.88 -4.11 -17.70
C LYS A 41 -2.49 -3.29 -16.56
N ALA A 42 -3.79 -3.42 -16.33
CA ALA A 42 -4.48 -2.69 -15.27
C ALA A 42 -4.05 -3.13 -13.86
N ARG A 43 -3.77 -4.43 -13.66
CA ARG A 43 -3.14 -4.90 -12.41
C ARG A 43 -1.75 -4.29 -12.19
N GLY A 44 -0.98 -4.11 -13.27
CA GLY A 44 0.31 -3.42 -13.25
C GLY A 44 0.18 -1.97 -12.80
N LEU A 45 -0.78 -1.24 -13.37
CA LEU A 45 -1.07 0.16 -13.02
C LEU A 45 -1.48 0.33 -11.56
N VAL A 46 -2.35 -0.55 -11.03
CA VAL A 46 -2.73 -0.50 -9.60
C VAL A 46 -1.53 -0.76 -8.69
N LYS A 47 -0.60 -1.63 -9.10
CA LYS A 47 0.61 -1.91 -8.32
C LYS A 47 1.59 -0.74 -8.36
N SER A 48 1.79 -0.09 -9.50
CA SER A 48 2.65 1.10 -9.57
C SER A 48 2.05 2.23 -8.75
N LEU A 49 0.75 2.52 -8.90
CA LEU A 49 0.04 3.53 -8.13
C LEU A 49 0.21 3.34 -6.61
N LEU A 50 0.06 2.11 -6.11
CA LEU A 50 0.28 1.81 -4.69
C LEU A 50 1.74 2.02 -4.25
N THR A 51 2.69 1.77 -5.14
CA THR A 51 4.12 1.96 -4.86
C THR A 51 4.46 3.45 -4.83
N ASP A 52 3.92 4.22 -5.77
CA ASP A 52 4.15 5.65 -5.91
C ASP A 52 3.53 6.42 -4.72
N LEU A 53 2.29 6.11 -4.35
CA LEU A 53 1.64 6.68 -3.16
C LEU A 53 2.39 6.32 -1.88
N TYR A 54 2.88 5.08 -1.75
CA TYR A 54 3.66 4.67 -0.58
C TYR A 54 4.95 5.47 -0.45
N GLN A 55 5.70 5.62 -1.54
CA GLN A 55 6.96 6.35 -1.54
C GLN A 55 6.76 7.83 -1.25
N GLN A 56 5.70 8.42 -1.81
CA GLN A 56 5.40 9.82 -1.62
C GLN A 56 4.98 10.13 -0.18
N VAL A 57 4.11 9.30 0.42
CA VAL A 57 3.71 9.44 1.83
C VAL A 57 4.92 9.22 2.75
N ALA A 58 5.78 8.24 2.48
CA ALA A 58 6.99 8.03 3.26
C ALA A 58 7.89 9.28 3.27
N THR A 59 8.08 9.89 2.10
CA THR A 59 8.90 11.10 1.96
C THR A 59 8.29 12.30 2.69
N GLU A 60 6.96 12.49 2.60
CA GLU A 60 6.27 13.59 3.29
C GLU A 60 6.31 13.42 4.82
N VAL A 61 6.13 12.18 5.30
CA VAL A 61 6.19 11.86 6.73
C VAL A 61 7.62 12.01 7.29
N GLU A 62 8.64 11.61 6.53
CA GLU A 62 10.05 11.86 6.88
C GLU A 62 10.36 13.36 6.95
N ALA A 63 9.86 14.15 5.99
CA ALA A 63 10.04 15.59 6.00
C ALA A 63 9.33 16.27 7.20
N LEU A 64 8.16 15.77 7.61
CA LEU A 64 7.47 16.23 8.82
C LEU A 64 8.28 15.88 10.08
N SER A 65 8.85 14.68 10.13
CA SER A 65 9.70 14.24 11.25
C SER A 65 10.98 15.06 11.40
N GLN A 66 11.49 15.66 10.32
CA GLN A 66 12.68 16.51 10.38
C GLN A 66 12.35 17.98 10.71
N LYS A 67 11.11 18.41 10.51
CA LYS A 67 10.67 19.80 10.75
C LYS A 67 10.20 20.04 12.18
N GLU A 68 9.59 19.04 12.80
CA GLU A 68 9.04 19.13 14.15
C GLU A 68 10.07 18.60 15.17
N GLU A 69 10.46 19.42 16.15
CA GLU A 69 11.35 18.96 17.23
C GLU A 69 10.59 18.17 18.32
N SER A 70 9.25 18.29 18.40
CA SER A 70 8.35 17.49 19.25
C SER A 70 6.90 17.94 19.01
N PRO A 71 5.98 17.11 18.47
CA PRO A 71 5.59 15.77 18.98
C PRO A 71 5.86 14.60 18.00
N PRO A 72 5.69 13.33 18.43
CA PRO A 72 5.78 12.17 17.53
C PRO A 72 4.70 12.24 16.43
N ILE A 73 5.07 11.78 15.23
CA ILE A 73 4.19 11.72 14.05
C ILE A 73 2.87 11.04 14.43
N SER A 74 1.77 11.78 14.31
CA SER A 74 0.43 11.31 14.62
C SER A 74 -0.22 10.62 13.42
N CYS A 75 -1.26 9.83 13.68
CA CYS A 75 -2.10 9.26 12.63
C CYS A 75 -2.71 10.35 11.73
N THR A 76 -3.04 11.50 12.31
CA THR A 76 -3.55 12.67 11.57
C THR A 76 -2.54 13.16 10.55
N ASP A 77 -1.26 13.16 10.89
CA ASP A 77 -0.19 13.66 10.01
C ASP A 77 0.02 12.70 8.83
N VAL A 78 0.01 11.39 9.11
CA VAL A 78 0.05 10.35 8.07
C VAL A 78 -1.18 10.41 7.18
N GLN A 79 -2.37 10.66 7.75
CA GLN A 79 -3.61 10.80 7.00
C GLN A 79 -3.61 12.06 6.10
N ASN A 80 -3.09 13.18 6.61
CA ASN A 80 -2.92 14.41 5.85
C ASN A 80 -1.91 14.23 4.70
N ALA A 81 -0.78 13.57 4.95
CA ALA A 81 0.20 13.21 3.93
C ALA A 81 -0.41 12.29 2.86
N LEU A 82 -1.18 11.28 3.25
CA LEU A 82 -1.89 10.42 2.30
C LEU A 82 -2.89 11.20 1.45
N LYS A 83 -3.68 12.09 2.06
CA LYS A 83 -4.63 12.94 1.34
C LYS A 83 -3.91 13.82 0.32
N GLY A 84 -2.84 14.51 0.73
CA GLY A 84 -2.03 15.33 -0.16
C GLY A 84 -1.38 14.51 -1.30
N ALA A 85 -0.93 13.29 -1.01
CA ALA A 85 -0.38 12.40 -2.02
C ALA A 85 -1.41 11.99 -3.07
N MET A 86 -2.64 11.66 -2.64
CA MET A 86 -3.73 11.33 -3.55
C MET A 86 -4.16 12.52 -4.41
N GLU A 87 -4.26 13.71 -3.83
CA GLU A 87 -4.57 14.94 -4.58
C GLU A 87 -3.52 15.25 -5.64
N LYS A 88 -2.22 15.04 -5.33
CA LYS A 88 -1.12 15.23 -6.28
C LYS A 88 -1.14 14.20 -7.42
N GLU A 89 -1.42 12.93 -7.13
CA GLU A 89 -1.57 11.91 -8.17
C GLU A 89 -2.76 12.22 -9.08
N LEU A 90 -3.92 12.58 -8.51
CA LEU A 90 -5.09 12.99 -9.28
C LEU A 90 -4.80 14.20 -10.18
N ALA A 91 -4.09 15.21 -9.65
CA ALA A 91 -3.71 16.41 -10.40
C ALA A 91 -2.80 16.11 -11.59
N LYS A 92 -1.88 15.14 -11.50
CA LYS A 92 -1.03 14.72 -12.63
C LYS A 92 -1.85 14.15 -13.78
N HIS A 93 -2.89 13.38 -13.46
CA HIS A 93 -3.75 12.76 -14.47
C HIS A 93 -4.76 13.72 -15.08
N THR A 94 -5.30 14.65 -14.30
CA THR A 94 -6.27 15.66 -14.81
C THR A 94 -5.61 16.84 -15.51
N ALA A 95 -4.35 17.17 -15.21
CA ALA A 95 -3.61 18.20 -15.94
C ALA A 95 -3.00 17.69 -17.26
N ALA A 96 -2.75 16.39 -17.38
CA ALA A 96 -2.17 15.78 -18.57
C ALA A 96 -3.21 15.40 -19.64
N GLU A 97 -4.49 15.32 -19.27
CA GLU A 97 -5.60 15.17 -20.20
C GLU A 97 -6.53 16.37 -19.98
N PRO A 98 -6.53 17.42 -20.81
CA PRO A 98 -7.81 18.07 -21.05
C PRO A 98 -8.75 16.94 -21.44
N ILE A 99 -9.95 16.93 -20.86
CA ILE A 99 -11.07 16.14 -21.36
C ILE A 99 -11.33 16.69 -22.76
N SER A 100 -10.54 16.25 -23.74
CA SER A 100 -10.79 16.49 -25.14
C SER A 100 -12.05 15.68 -25.42
N SER A 101 -13.17 16.38 -25.35
CA SER A 101 -14.23 16.30 -26.34
C SER A 101 -13.95 15.27 -27.43
N GLU A 102 -14.43 14.05 -27.24
CA GLU A 102 -14.98 13.18 -28.29
C GLU A 102 -15.37 11.84 -27.66
N CYS A 103 -16.66 11.68 -27.42
CA CYS A 103 -17.42 10.50 -27.83
C CYS A 103 -18.90 10.84 -27.70
N ALA A 104 -19.54 10.99 -28.87
CA ALA A 104 -20.99 10.90 -29.04
C ALA A 104 -21.50 9.48 -28.75
#